data_AF-A0AAQ4DF67-F1
#
_entry.id   AF-A0AAQ4DF67-F1
#
_cell.length_a   1.000
_cell.length_b   1.000
_cell.length_c   1.000
_cell.angle_alpha   90.00
_cell.angle_beta   90.00
_cell.angle_gamma   90.00
#
_symmetry.space_group_name_H-M   'P 1'
#
loop_
_entity.id
_entity.type
_entity.pdbx_description
1 polymer ?
#
loop_
_entity_poly.entity_id
_entity_poly.type
_entity_poly.pdbx_seq_one_letter_code
_entity_poly.pdbx_strand_id
1 'polypeptide(L)' 'MCTVQSFSREQAENPFVRAIVLSISVGGDTDTIASMAGSISGAFHGIAGIPIPLQRHCEGLDITLKLADDLYNL' A
#
# COMPACT_ATOMS: atom_id res chain seq x y z
N MET A 1 4.23 -12.74 -5.85
CA MET A 1 4.91 -12.45 -4.57
C MET A 1 5.98 -11.38 -4.83
N CYS A 2 5.58 -10.11 -4.75
CA CYS A 2 6.46 -8.97 -5.01
C CYS A 2 7.47 -8.87 -3.86
N THR A 3 8.75 -9.08 -4.12
CA THR A 3 9.80 -9.06 -3.11
C THR A 3 9.98 -7.65 -2.57
N VAL A 4 9.66 -7.47 -1.29
CA VAL A 4 9.82 -6.27 -0.46
C VAL A 4 11.31 -5.86 -0.26
N GLN A 5 12.22 -6.27 -1.14
CA GLN A 5 13.65 -6.43 -0.86
C GLN A 5 14.54 -5.23 -1.21
N SER A 6 14.01 -4.02 -1.39
CA SER A 6 14.88 -2.85 -1.58
C SER A 6 14.22 -1.52 -1.17
N PHE A 7 13.68 -1.45 0.05
CA PHE A 7 13.35 -0.17 0.66
C PHE A 7 14.59 0.53 1.20
N SER A 8 14.75 1.82 0.90
CA SER A 8 15.76 2.64 1.58
C SER A 8 15.43 2.74 3.08
N ARG A 9 16.42 3.07 3.92
CA ARG A 9 16.22 3.20 5.37
C ARG A 9 15.09 4.18 5.72
N GLU A 10 14.95 5.26 4.96
CA GLU A 10 13.86 6.23 5.12
C GLU A 10 12.48 5.65 4.76
N GLN A 11 12.41 4.80 3.73
CA GLN A 11 11.17 4.13 3.36
C GLN A 11 10.78 3.04 4.36
N ALA A 12 11.75 2.40 5.02
CA ALA A 12 11.48 1.41 6.06
C ALA A 12 10.81 2.03 7.30
N GLU A 13 11.06 3.31 7.59
CA GLU A 13 10.42 4.06 8.67
C GLU A 13 9.04 4.62 8.30
N ASN A 14 8.67 4.57 7.01
CA ASN A 14 7.37 5.04 6.56
C ASN A 14 6.24 4.20 7.21
N PRO A 15 5.24 4.84 7.85
CA PRO A 15 4.21 4.13 8.61
C PRO A 15 3.33 3.22 7.74
N PHE A 16 3.08 3.59 6.48
CA PHE A 16 2.38 2.72 5.53
C PHE A 16 3.20 1.48 5.20
N VAL A 17 4.50 1.65 4.90
CA VAL A 17 5.40 0.51 4.61
C VAL A 17 5.49 -0.42 5.81
N ARG A 18 5.60 0.12 7.03
CA ARG A 18 5.61 -0.69 8.26
C ARG A 18 4.32 -1.50 8.43
N ALA A 19 3.15 -0.91 8.13
CA ALA A 19 1.89 -1.63 8.20
C ALA A 19 1.83 -2.80 7.20
N ILE A 20 2.26 -2.57 5.96
CA ILE A 20 2.32 -3.62 4.93
C ILE A 20 3.33 -4.72 5.31
N VAL A 21 4.56 -4.35 5.70
CA VAL A 21 5.59 -5.32 6.11
C VAL A 21 5.11 -6.15 7.30
N LEU A 22 4.46 -5.52 8.28
CA LEU A 22 3.88 -6.23 9.42
C LEU A 22 2.79 -7.21 8.96
N SER A 23 1.86 -6.76 8.10
CA SER A 23 0.78 -7.62 7.59
C SER A 23 1.29 -8.88 6.91
N ILE A 24 2.39 -8.77 6.14
CA ILE A 24 3.08 -9.89 5.50
C ILE A 24 3.82 -10.76 6.53
N SER A 25 4.42 -10.15 7.55
CA SER A 25 5.24 -10.86 8.55
C SER A 25 4.40 -11.68 9.53
N VAL A 26 3.12 -11.35 9.73
CA VAL A 26 2.20 -12.10 10.62
C VAL A 26 1.90 -13.51 10.06
N GLY A 27 2.06 -13.72 8.74
CA GLY A 27 1.80 -15.01 8.09
C GLY A 27 0.31 -15.31 7.88
N GLY A 28 -0.01 -16.55 7.52
CA GLY A 28 -1.37 -16.96 7.15
C GLY A 28 -1.77 -16.45 5.77
N ASP A 29 -3.02 -15.99 5.63
CA ASP A 29 -3.55 -15.40 4.38
C ASP A 29 -3.09 -13.95 4.21
N THR A 30 -1.83 -13.83 3.81
CA THR A 30 -1.07 -12.59 3.83
C THR A 30 -1.53 -11.59 2.78
N ASP A 31 -1.95 -12.06 1.61
CA ASP A 31 -2.45 -11.20 0.53
C ASP A 31 -3.77 -10.51 0.95
N THR A 32 -4.68 -11.25 1.60
CA THR A 32 -5.94 -10.70 2.11
C THR A 32 -5.71 -9.71 3.25
N ILE A 33 -4.84 -10.05 4.21
CA ILE A 33 -4.54 -9.17 5.35
C ILE A 33 -3.83 -7.89 4.87
N ALA A 34 -2.85 -8.01 3.98
CA ALA A 34 -2.14 -6.87 3.42
C ALA A 34 -3.06 -5.96 2.60
N SER A 35 -4.01 -6.53 1.86
CA SER A 35 -5.02 -5.76 1.12
C SER A 35 -5.88 -4.92 2.07
N MET A 36 -6.46 -5.52 3.11
CA MET A 36 -7.29 -4.79 4.08
C MET A 36 -6.48 -3.74 4.86
N ALA A 37 -5.30 -4.12 5.39
CA ALA A 37 -4.43 -3.22 6.14
C ALA A 37 -3.92 -2.07 5.26
N GLY A 38 -3.60 -2.36 4.01
CA GLY A 38 -3.18 -1.39 3.00
C GLY A 38 -4.27 -0.39 2.66
N SER A 39 -5.52 -0.84 2.47
CA SER A 39 -6.66 0.07 2.25
C SER A 39 -6.86 1.03 3.42
N ILE A 40 -6.85 0.53 4.66
CA ILE A 40 -7.05 1.35 5.87
C ILE A 40 -5.88 2.33 6.06
N SER A 41 -4.65 1.83 6.01
CA SER A 41 -3.45 2.65 6.18
C SER A 41 -3.29 3.67 5.05
N GLY A 42 -3.60 3.29 3.81
CA GLY A 42 -3.57 4.16 2.65
C GLY A 42 -4.60 5.29 2.73
N ALA A 43 -5.83 5.00 3.18
CA ALA A 43 -6.84 6.01 3.43
C ALA A 43 -6.42 7.01 4.52
N PHE A 44 -5.75 6.54 5.57
CA PHE A 44 -5.28 7.39 6.67
C PHE A 44 -4.12 8.31 6.28
N HIS A 45 -3.12 7.79 5.55
CA HIS A 45 -1.92 8.55 5.18
C HIS A 45 -2.05 9.30 3.84
N GLY A 46 -3.08 8.99 3.05
CA GLY A 46 -3.27 9.49 1.69
C GLY A 46 -2.23 8.95 0.70
N ILE A 47 -2.45 9.22 -0.60
CA ILE A 47 -1.57 8.75 -1.67
C ILE A 47 -0.13 9.30 -1.55
N ALA A 48 0.03 10.52 -1.03
CA ALA A 48 1.34 11.12 -0.80
C ALA A 48 2.14 10.41 0.32
N GLY A 49 1.45 9.70 1.23
CA GLY A 49 2.08 8.90 2.28
C GLY A 49 2.62 7.55 1.80
N ILE A 50 2.29 7.13 0.58
CA ILE A 50 2.71 5.85 0.00
C ILE A 50 3.97 6.09 -0.87
N PRO A 51 5.08 5.35 -0.68
CA PRO A 51 6.26 5.51 -1.53
C PRO A 51 5.94 5.33 -3.03
N ILE A 52 6.41 6.27 -3.85
CA ILE A 52 6.20 6.25 -5.33
C ILE A 52 6.59 4.90 -5.98
N PRO A 53 7.69 4.23 -5.59
CA PRO A 53 8.01 2.92 -6.15
C PRO A 53 6.90 1.89 -5.93
N LEU A 54 6.25 1.88 -4.76
CA LEU A 54 5.14 0.97 -4.49
C LEU A 54 3.92 1.25 -5.35
N GLN A 55 3.58 2.53 -5.52
CA GLN A 55 2.46 2.92 -6.38
C GLN A 55 2.68 2.44 -7.81
N ARG A 56 3.87 2.69 -8.38
CA ARG A 56 4.20 2.33 -9.77
C ARG A 56 4.25 0.83 -10.05
N HIS A 57 4.50 0.02 -9.02
CA HIS A 57 4.50 -1.45 -9.15
C HIS A 57 3.11 -2.06 -8.89
N CYS A 58 2.12 -1.26 -8.49
CA CYS A 58 0.76 -1.72 -8.30
C CYS A 58 0.07 -1.87 -9.67
N GLU A 59 -0.41 -3.08 -9.96
CA GLU A 59 -1.22 -3.34 -11.15
C GLU A 59 -2.53 -2.54 -11.08
N GLY A 60 -2.90 -1.89 -12.19
CA GLY A 60 -4.17 -1.17 -12.29
C GLY A 60 -4.20 0.18 -11.59
N LEU A 61 -3.05 0.75 -11.19
CA LEU A 61 -2.96 2.04 -10.48
C LEU A 61 -3.86 3.13 -11.08
N ASP A 62 -3.80 3.36 -12.39
CA ASP A 62 -4.57 4.42 -13.06
C ASP A 62 -6.08 4.20 -12.94
N ILE A 63 -6.54 2.94 -13.04
CA ILE A 63 -7.94 2.58 -12.90
C ILE A 63 -8.37 2.77 -11.43
N THR A 64 -7.56 2.33 -10.48
CA THR A 64 -7.83 2.49 -9.05
C THR A 64 -7.92 3.96 -8.65
N LEU A 65 -7.02 4.83 -9.15
CA LEU A 65 -7.08 6.27 -8.90
C LEU A 65 -8.36 6.89 -9.45
N LYS A 66 -8.72 6.56 -10.70
CA LYS A 66 -9.97 7.02 -11.30
C LYS A 66 -11.19 6.58 -10.49
N LEU A 67 -11.25 5.31 -10.08
CA LEU A 67 -12.35 4.80 -9.26
C LEU A 67 -12.42 5.49 -7.89
N ALA A 68 -11.28 5.80 -7.28
CA ALA A 68 -11.24 6.54 -6.02
C ALA A 68 -11.82 7.96 -6.19
N ASP A 69 -11.46 8.66 -7.26
CA ASP A 69 -12.02 9.98 -7.58
C ASP A 69 -13.52 9.90 -7.87
N ASP A 70 -13.96 8.93 -8.67
CA ASP A 70 -15.37 8.72 -9.00
C ASP A 70 -16.19 8.44 -7.73
N LEU A 71 -15.69 7.59 -6.82
CA LEU A 71 -16.34 7.26 -5.54
C LEU A 71 -16.39 8.45 -4.58
N TYR A 72 -15.34 9.28 -4.55
CA TYR A 72 -15.30 10.47 -3.70
C TYR A 72 -16.31 11.54 -4.13
N ASN A 73 -16.60 11.61 -5.43
CA ASN A 73 -17.54 12.58 -6.01
C ASN A 73 -19.00 12.08 -6.08
N LEU A 74 -19.32 10.92 -5.51
CA LEU A 74 -20.70 10.43 -5.34
C LEU A 74 -21.47 11.24 -4.28
#